data_AF-A0AAQ4EN32-F1
#
_entry.id   AF-A0AAQ4EN32-F1
#
_cell.length_a   1.000
_cell.length_b   1.000
_cell.length_c   1.000
_cell.angle_alpha   90.00
_cell.angle_beta   90.00
_cell.angle_gamma   90.00
#
_symmetry.space_group_name_H-M   'P 1'
#
loop_
_entity.id
_entity.type
_entity.pdbx_description
1 polymer ?
#
loop_
_entity_poly.entity_id
_entity_poly.type
_entity_poly.pdbx_seq_one_letter_code
_entity_poly.pdbx_strand_id
1 'polypeptide(L)'
;MDRGLLSTVIQTAMELVDSDSSDEEELEELIAVAVTKLARLKRNRMPRYCEEVVGRYYDFEFRRLFRLSRSTFETVVSSFEASQFFPHPTGGRPQVSAEKTCLIALGYLGHQNGMYSLADRFDMSVSSVSACVNGVLDFLNSFSASVIAWPDQRQQERIKAAFLAKTGGKGPRNTIGCVDGSHVEINRPAESPQSYYNRKKWPSIILQGVCDDRNRFINVFIGFPGSAHDARVLRESPIFEDCSQNCSNGYLLGDSAYPLLPWLLTPYRDNGRSFPSWKKKFNKVHSQQRVAVENSFGLLKQRFRRLYLVDAASIKQCCLIVMAACVLHNMCNEERDFFEDLEHLPQQEEVDNGEDGELIFDSAGNCESMRNAIAQTQC
;
A
#
# COMPACT_ATOMS: atom_id res chain seq x y z
N MET A 1 33.36 -6.45 11.08
CA MET A 1 34.49 -7.14 11.73
C MET A 1 35.68 -6.23 11.54
N ASP A 2 36.36 -5.89 12.63
CA ASP A 2 37.41 -4.87 12.67
C ASP A 2 38.60 -5.25 11.76
N ARG A 3 39.19 -4.29 11.04
CA ARG A 3 40.38 -4.55 10.20
C ARG A 3 41.53 -5.10 11.05
N GLY A 4 41.58 -4.70 12.33
CA GLY A 4 42.54 -5.24 13.30
C GLY A 4 42.38 -6.75 13.49
N LEU A 5 41.15 -7.24 13.71
CA LEU A 5 40.91 -8.67 13.98
C LEU A 5 41.32 -9.57 12.81
N LEU A 6 41.09 -9.11 11.57
CA LEU A 6 41.46 -9.86 10.37
C LEU A 6 42.97 -9.87 10.14
N SER A 7 43.64 -8.74 10.43
CA SER A 7 45.11 -8.67 10.44
C SER A 7 45.69 -9.59 11.52
N THR A 8 45.11 -9.60 12.72
CA THR A 8 45.56 -10.45 13.82
C THR A 8 45.36 -11.93 13.50
N VAL A 9 44.20 -12.33 12.97
CA VAL A 9 43.97 -13.74 12.58
C VAL A 9 44.94 -14.19 11.50
N ILE A 10 45.22 -13.35 10.50
CA ILE A 10 46.22 -13.66 9.46
C ILE A 10 47.63 -13.74 10.06
N GLN A 11 47.99 -12.79 10.91
CA GLN A 11 49.32 -12.72 11.52
C GLN A 11 49.58 -13.88 12.48
N THR A 12 48.60 -14.23 13.34
CA THR A 12 48.67 -15.39 14.22
C THR A 12 48.69 -16.70 13.43
N ALA A 13 47.99 -16.78 12.30
CA ALA A 13 48.06 -17.94 11.43
C ALA A 13 49.42 -18.09 10.74
N MET A 14 50.04 -16.98 10.33
CA MET A 14 51.40 -16.98 9.77
C MET A 14 52.46 -17.35 10.82
N GLU A 15 52.32 -16.86 12.05
CA GLU A 15 53.21 -17.20 13.18
C GLU A 15 53.14 -18.69 13.57
N LEU A 16 52.00 -19.36 13.33
CA LEU A 16 51.82 -20.79 13.56
C LEU A 16 52.41 -21.67 12.44
N VAL A 17 52.62 -21.12 11.24
CA VAL A 17 53.28 -21.80 10.11
C VAL A 17 54.80 -21.83 10.31
N ASP A 18 55.38 -20.78 10.90
CA ASP A 18 56.84 -20.71 11.17
C ASP A 18 57.31 -21.64 12.32
N SER A 19 56.41 -22.32 13.04
CA SER A 19 56.74 -23.25 14.11
C SER A 19 56.64 -24.72 13.66
N ASP A 20 57.74 -25.23 13.11
CA ASP A 20 58.19 -26.62 12.99
C ASP A 20 57.10 -27.72 13.24
N SER A 21 56.40 -28.12 12.17
CA SER A 21 55.47 -29.26 12.18
C SER A 21 55.31 -29.86 10.78
N SER A 22 55.29 -31.18 10.67
CA SER A 22 55.27 -32.00 9.44
C SER A 22 54.01 -31.89 8.56
N ASP A 23 53.15 -30.91 8.81
CA ASP A 23 51.82 -30.77 8.20
C ASP A 23 51.59 -29.35 7.62
N GLU A 24 52.66 -28.66 7.20
CA GLU A 24 52.60 -27.31 6.59
C GLU A 24 51.59 -27.20 5.44
N GLU A 25 51.49 -28.24 4.60
CA GLU A 25 50.59 -28.28 3.45
C GLU A 25 49.09 -28.27 3.86
N GLU A 26 48.72 -29.01 4.92
CA GLU A 26 47.34 -29.01 5.44
C GLU A 26 47.00 -27.68 6.12
N LEU A 27 47.96 -27.06 6.81
CA LEU A 27 47.77 -25.78 7.48
C LEU A 27 47.64 -24.62 6.46
N GLU A 28 48.46 -24.60 5.41
CA GLU A 28 48.33 -23.65 4.30
C GLU A 28 46.98 -23.79 3.59
N GLU A 29 46.51 -25.02 3.37
CA GLU A 29 45.20 -25.26 2.74
C GLU A 29 44.05 -24.78 3.65
N LEU A 30 44.14 -24.99 4.96
CA LEU A 30 43.16 -24.49 5.93
C LEU A 30 43.12 -22.96 5.98
N ILE A 31 44.29 -22.31 5.94
CA ILE A 31 44.43 -20.84 5.88
C ILE A 31 43.87 -20.33 4.56
N ALA A 32 44.18 -20.95 3.43
CA ALA A 32 43.65 -20.60 2.13
C ALA A 32 42.12 -20.72 2.12
N VAL A 33 41.56 -21.77 2.71
CA VAL A 33 40.10 -21.95 2.86
C VAL A 33 39.50 -20.90 3.78
N ALA A 34 40.14 -20.57 4.90
CA ALA A 34 39.69 -19.55 5.84
C ALA A 34 39.73 -18.15 5.21
N VAL A 35 40.82 -17.77 4.55
CA VAL A 35 40.99 -16.52 3.81
C VAL A 35 40.00 -16.45 2.66
N THR A 36 39.78 -17.53 1.91
CA THR A 36 38.79 -17.56 0.82
C THR A 36 37.36 -17.42 1.37
N LYS A 37 37.04 -18.07 2.49
CA LYS A 37 35.75 -17.91 3.19
C LYS A 37 35.58 -16.49 3.73
N LEU A 38 36.62 -15.90 4.34
CA LEU A 38 36.62 -14.54 4.89
C LEU A 38 36.57 -13.46 3.80
N ALA A 39 37.26 -13.66 2.68
CA ALA A 39 37.21 -12.78 1.51
C ALA A 39 35.83 -12.82 0.84
N ARG A 40 35.21 -14.01 0.74
CA ARG A 40 33.82 -14.17 0.25
C ARG A 40 32.78 -13.54 1.18
N LEU A 41 33.11 -13.26 2.44
CA LEU A 41 32.20 -12.63 3.41
C LEU A 41 32.14 -11.10 3.30
N LYS A 42 33.02 -10.46 2.52
CA LYS A 42 33.04 -8.99 2.38
C LYS A 42 31.93 -8.53 1.43
N ARG A 43 30.68 -8.51 1.93
CA ARG A 43 29.57 -7.87 1.22
C ARG A 43 29.92 -6.40 0.94
N ASN A 44 29.66 -5.94 -0.29
CA ASN A 44 29.78 -4.53 -0.66
C ASN A 44 28.63 -3.75 -0.03
N ARG A 45 28.83 -3.36 1.22
CA ARG A 45 27.90 -2.52 1.97
C ARG A 45 28.29 -1.06 1.88
N MET A 46 27.34 -0.16 2.11
CA MET A 46 27.58 1.29 2.15
C MET A 46 27.54 1.80 3.59
N PRO A 47 28.70 1.92 4.26
CA PRO A 47 28.75 2.49 5.61
C PRO A 47 28.24 3.93 5.59
N ARG A 48 27.56 4.34 6.66
CA ARG A 48 27.07 5.71 6.87
C ARG A 48 26.14 6.26 5.76
N TYR A 49 25.38 5.39 5.08
CA TYR A 49 24.48 5.81 4.00
C TYR A 49 23.46 6.88 4.43
N CYS A 50 22.89 6.78 5.65
CA CYS A 50 21.96 7.78 6.15
C CYS A 50 22.63 9.14 6.34
N GLU A 51 23.77 9.14 7.01
CA GLU A 51 24.48 10.33 7.47
C GLU A 51 25.22 11.04 6.34
N GLU A 52 25.86 10.29 5.42
CA GLU A 52 26.69 10.86 4.36
C GLU A 52 25.98 11.02 3.02
N VAL A 53 24.94 10.22 2.75
CA VAL A 53 24.29 10.20 1.44
C VAL A 53 22.88 10.78 1.53
N VAL A 54 22.01 10.21 2.39
CA VAL A 54 20.61 10.66 2.51
C VAL A 54 20.53 12.11 3.01
N GLY A 55 21.37 12.48 3.98
CA GLY A 55 21.47 13.85 4.48
C GLY A 55 21.87 14.89 3.44
N ARG A 56 22.47 14.48 2.30
CA ARG A 56 22.89 15.38 1.22
C ARG A 56 21.92 15.46 0.05
N TYR A 57 20.89 14.62 0.02
CA TYR A 57 19.89 14.66 -1.05
C TYR A 57 19.14 15.98 -1.07
N TYR A 58 18.92 16.53 -2.27
CA TYR A 58 17.91 17.55 -2.45
C TYR A 58 16.51 16.98 -2.16
N ASP A 59 15.54 17.85 -1.87
CA ASP A 59 14.18 17.41 -1.52
C ASP A 59 13.52 16.56 -2.60
N PHE A 60 13.75 16.88 -3.88
CA PHE A 60 13.23 16.08 -4.99
C PHE A 60 13.85 14.67 -5.04
N GLU A 61 15.13 14.52 -4.73
CA GLU A 61 15.82 13.22 -4.69
C GLU A 61 15.31 12.39 -3.51
N PHE A 62 15.19 13.03 -2.34
CA PHE A 62 14.65 12.42 -1.14
C PHE A 62 13.23 11.91 -1.40
N ARG A 63 12.37 12.76 -1.95
CA ARG A 63 10.98 12.41 -2.29
C ARG A 63 10.91 11.29 -3.33
N ARG A 64 11.76 11.31 -4.34
CA ARG A 64 11.79 10.23 -5.35
C ARG A 64 12.20 8.88 -4.75
N LEU A 65 13.12 8.88 -3.77
CA LEU A 65 13.64 7.67 -3.14
C LEU A 65 12.76 7.16 -1.99
N PHE A 66 12.18 8.04 -1.18
CA PHE A 66 11.42 7.66 0.01
C PHE A 66 9.93 7.91 -0.10
N ARG A 67 9.48 8.51 -1.22
CA ARG A 67 8.07 8.74 -1.61
C ARG A 67 7.30 9.74 -0.74
N LEU A 68 8.02 10.38 0.18
CA LEU A 68 7.55 11.41 1.10
C LEU A 68 8.46 12.64 0.98
N SER A 69 7.92 13.83 1.19
CA SER A 69 8.71 15.03 1.49
C SER A 69 9.46 14.85 2.82
N ARG A 70 10.49 15.68 3.05
CA ARG A 70 11.23 15.66 4.33
C ARG A 70 10.34 16.01 5.52
N SER A 71 9.43 16.97 5.37
CA SER A 71 8.50 17.37 6.44
C SER A 71 7.54 16.24 6.84
N THR A 72 6.95 15.56 5.87
CA THR A 72 6.08 14.41 6.12
C THR A 72 6.88 13.27 6.76
N PHE A 73 8.11 13.05 6.26
CA PHE A 73 9.01 12.04 6.81
C PHE A 73 9.37 12.32 8.28
N GLU A 74 9.75 13.54 8.63
CA GLU A 74 10.07 13.94 10.01
C GLU A 74 8.88 13.70 10.94
N THR A 75 7.67 14.02 10.49
CA THR A 75 6.43 13.75 11.24
C THR A 75 6.23 12.25 11.51
N VAL A 76 6.49 11.40 10.51
CA VAL A 76 6.44 9.94 10.65
C VAL A 76 7.52 9.45 11.62
N VAL A 77 8.74 9.97 11.53
CA VAL A 77 9.87 9.58 12.40
C VAL A 77 9.59 9.94 13.84
N SER A 78 9.18 11.17 14.13
CA SER A 78 8.87 11.61 15.50
C SER A 78 7.72 10.80 16.10
N SER A 79 6.69 10.50 15.29
CA SER A 79 5.56 9.67 15.73
C SER A 79 5.98 8.21 16.00
N PHE A 80 6.85 7.65 15.16
CA PHE A 80 7.38 6.30 15.33
C PHE A 80 8.27 6.21 16.58
N GLU A 81 9.18 7.16 16.76
CA GLU A 81 10.10 7.22 17.90
C GLU A 81 9.37 7.33 19.24
N ALA A 82 8.28 8.09 19.29
CA ALA A 82 7.43 8.21 20.48
C ALA A 82 6.53 6.98 20.73
N SER A 83 6.47 6.03 19.79
CA SER A 83 5.58 4.87 19.88
C SER A 83 6.20 3.69 20.62
N GLN A 84 5.34 2.80 21.13
CA GLN A 84 5.76 1.53 21.72
C GLN A 84 6.45 0.57 20.73
N PHE A 85 6.36 0.83 19.43
CA PHE A 85 6.95 0.00 18.38
C PHE A 85 8.43 0.32 18.14
N PHE A 86 8.90 1.48 18.62
CA PHE A 86 10.32 1.78 18.58
C PHE A 86 11.07 0.91 19.61
N PRO A 87 12.04 0.08 19.20
CA PRO A 87 12.69 -0.86 20.11
C PRO A 87 13.54 -0.13 21.15
N HIS A 88 13.44 -0.50 22.42
CA HIS A 88 14.30 0.04 23.50
C HIS A 88 15.19 -1.10 24.05
N PRO A 89 16.29 -1.46 23.37
CA PRO A 89 17.12 -2.58 23.77
C PRO A 89 17.86 -2.28 25.08
N THR A 90 17.85 -3.26 26.00
CA THR A 90 18.55 -3.18 27.29
C THR A 90 20.01 -3.65 27.22
N GLY A 91 20.49 -4.04 26.04
CA GLY A 91 21.88 -4.44 25.79
C GLY A 91 22.13 -4.91 24.36
N GLY A 92 23.40 -5.21 24.03
CA GLY A 92 23.81 -5.72 22.72
C GLY A 92 24.37 -4.66 21.78
N ARG A 93 24.09 -4.79 20.48
CA ARG A 93 24.55 -3.84 19.45
C ARG A 93 23.87 -2.47 19.61
N PRO A 94 24.51 -1.37 19.17
CA PRO A 94 23.88 -0.06 19.15
C PRO A 94 22.51 -0.09 18.47
N GLN A 95 21.55 0.57 19.09
CA GLN A 95 20.20 0.72 18.57
C GLN A 95 20.21 1.48 17.24
N VAL A 96 19.41 1.00 16.29
CA VAL A 96 19.20 1.69 15.02
C VAL A 96 18.30 2.90 15.28
N SER A 97 18.67 4.08 14.78
CA SER A 97 17.87 5.29 14.95
C SER A 97 16.49 5.17 14.30
N ALA A 98 15.49 5.86 14.87
CA ALA A 98 14.15 5.91 14.31
C ALA A 98 14.14 6.38 12.85
N GLU A 99 14.96 7.39 12.54
CA GLU A 99 15.18 7.90 11.18
C GLU A 99 15.62 6.79 10.23
N LYS A 100 16.69 6.06 10.57
CA LYS A 100 17.22 4.97 9.72
C LYS A 100 16.20 3.85 9.56
N THR A 101 15.50 3.49 10.61
CA THR A 101 14.42 2.49 10.57
C THR A 101 13.29 2.90 9.62
N CYS A 102 12.84 4.15 9.67
CA CYS A 102 11.82 4.69 8.77
C CYS A 102 12.31 4.76 7.32
N LEU A 103 13.55 5.19 7.07
CA LEU A 103 14.13 5.22 5.71
C LEU A 103 14.19 3.83 5.07
N ILE A 104 14.52 2.80 5.85
CA ILE A 104 14.53 1.42 5.38
C ILE A 104 13.12 0.97 5.00
N ALA A 105 12.13 1.23 5.85
CA ALA A 105 10.74 0.87 5.60
C ALA A 105 10.14 1.59 4.39
N LEU A 106 10.38 2.89 4.26
CA LEU A 106 9.94 3.69 3.11
C LEU A 106 10.65 3.27 1.83
N GLY A 107 11.94 2.96 1.90
CA GLY A 107 12.69 2.39 0.77
C GLY A 107 12.13 1.03 0.32
N TYR A 108 11.62 0.22 1.25
CA TYR A 108 10.96 -1.05 0.96
C TYR A 108 9.55 -0.88 0.35
N LEU A 109 8.75 0.06 0.86
CA LEU A 109 7.38 0.34 0.37
C LEU A 109 7.37 1.11 -0.96
N GLY A 110 8.32 2.02 -1.15
CA GLY A 110 8.38 2.91 -2.30
C GLY A 110 8.93 2.29 -3.59
N HIS A 111 9.56 1.11 -3.49
CA HIS A 111 10.22 0.43 -4.61
C HIS A 111 10.06 -1.08 -4.51
N GLN A 112 10.36 -1.81 -5.58
CA GLN A 112 10.36 -3.29 -5.62
C GLN A 112 11.71 -3.90 -5.21
N ASN A 113 12.55 -3.17 -4.46
CA ASN A 113 13.87 -3.66 -4.06
C ASN A 113 13.77 -4.85 -3.08
N GLY A 114 14.59 -5.88 -3.29
CA GLY A 114 14.67 -6.99 -2.33
C GLY A 114 15.35 -6.59 -1.01
N MET A 115 15.09 -7.35 0.06
CA MET A 115 15.66 -7.09 1.39
C MET A 115 17.20 -7.10 1.39
N TYR A 116 17.84 -7.93 0.55
CA TYR A 116 19.29 -7.96 0.40
C TYR A 116 19.86 -6.64 -0.12
N SER A 117 19.20 -6.01 -1.10
CA SER A 117 19.65 -4.72 -1.65
C SER A 117 19.54 -3.60 -0.61
N LEU A 118 18.46 -3.61 0.18
CA LEU A 118 18.33 -2.67 1.31
C LEU A 118 19.39 -2.94 2.39
N ALA A 119 19.65 -4.20 2.71
CA ALA A 119 20.67 -4.57 3.68
C ALA A 119 22.08 -4.10 3.28
N ASP A 120 22.44 -4.24 2.00
CA ASP A 120 23.72 -3.75 1.50
C ASP A 120 23.77 -2.21 1.50
N ARG A 121 22.69 -1.55 1.09
CA ARG A 121 22.60 -0.08 1.06
C ARG A 121 22.68 0.57 2.45
N PHE A 122 22.03 -0.01 3.46
CA PHE A 122 21.98 0.57 4.80
C PHE A 122 23.07 0.02 5.74
N ASP A 123 23.99 -0.81 5.22
CA ASP A 123 25.03 -1.52 6.00
C ASP A 123 24.45 -2.32 7.17
N MET A 124 23.46 -3.16 6.88
CA MET A 124 22.73 -3.95 7.88
C MET A 124 22.67 -5.42 7.51
N SER A 125 22.31 -6.25 8.50
CA SER A 125 21.93 -7.63 8.21
C SER A 125 20.50 -7.67 7.66
N VAL A 126 20.19 -8.68 6.84
CA VAL A 126 18.83 -8.86 6.28
C VAL A 126 17.79 -9.03 7.39
N SER A 127 18.13 -9.73 8.47
CA SER A 127 17.23 -9.87 9.63
C SER A 127 16.98 -8.54 10.33
N SER A 128 18.00 -7.69 10.48
CA SER A 128 17.83 -6.34 11.05
C SER A 128 16.99 -5.44 10.15
N VAL A 129 17.16 -5.50 8.82
CA VAL A 129 16.30 -4.79 7.87
C VAL A 129 14.86 -5.25 7.97
N SER A 130 14.61 -6.57 8.00
CA SER A 130 13.27 -7.12 8.17
C SER A 130 12.63 -6.67 9.49
N ALA A 131 13.39 -6.62 10.58
CA ALA A 131 12.89 -6.14 11.87
C ALA A 131 12.52 -4.65 11.81
N CYS A 132 13.32 -3.82 11.12
CA CYS A 132 13.00 -2.41 10.90
C CYS A 132 11.72 -2.22 10.08
N VAL A 133 11.61 -2.94 8.95
CA VAL A 133 10.41 -2.89 8.10
C VAL A 133 9.18 -3.30 8.89
N ASN A 134 9.22 -4.47 9.54
CA ASN A 134 8.06 -4.98 10.28
C ASN A 134 7.67 -4.05 11.44
N GLY A 135 8.63 -3.49 12.19
CA GLY A 135 8.34 -2.55 13.28
C GLY A 135 7.61 -1.29 12.80
N VAL A 136 8.00 -0.74 11.64
CA VAL A 136 7.30 0.41 11.03
C VAL A 136 5.94 0.00 10.47
N LEU A 137 5.82 -1.19 9.86
CA LEU A 137 4.52 -1.69 9.40
C LEU A 137 3.55 -1.84 10.57
N ASP A 138 3.96 -2.48 11.66
CA ASP A 138 3.12 -2.67 12.85
C ASP A 138 2.71 -1.33 13.46
N PHE A 139 3.66 -0.38 13.54
CA PHE A 139 3.38 1.00 13.94
C PHE A 139 2.30 1.65 13.06
N LEU A 140 2.48 1.69 11.74
CA LEU A 140 1.52 2.30 10.81
C LEU A 140 0.14 1.63 10.88
N ASN A 141 0.09 0.31 11.05
CA ASN A 141 -1.15 -0.42 11.18
C ASN A 141 -1.87 -0.11 12.50
N SER A 142 -1.15 0.18 13.58
CA SER A 142 -1.72 0.41 14.92
C SER A 142 -2.63 1.64 15.03
N PHE A 143 -2.44 2.64 14.17
CA PHE A 143 -3.28 3.85 14.14
C PHE A 143 -4.03 4.00 12.79
N SER A 144 -4.13 2.91 12.03
CA SER A 144 -4.92 2.87 10.79
C SER A 144 -6.36 3.38 11.00
N ALA A 145 -6.99 2.99 12.10
CA ALA A 145 -8.36 3.42 12.44
C ALA A 145 -8.51 4.93 12.71
N SER A 146 -7.44 5.65 13.09
CA SER A 146 -7.51 7.11 13.26
C SER A 146 -7.22 7.87 11.96
N VAL A 147 -6.51 7.25 11.00
CA VAL A 147 -6.12 7.87 9.73
C VAL A 147 -7.09 7.53 8.59
N ILE A 148 -7.69 6.34 8.64
CA ILE A 148 -8.67 5.84 7.69
C ILE A 148 -9.98 5.69 8.46
N ALA A 149 -10.73 6.78 8.54
CA ALA A 149 -11.96 6.87 9.31
C ALA A 149 -13.09 7.48 8.48
N TRP A 150 -14.32 7.11 8.82
CA TRP A 150 -15.51 7.72 8.25
C TRP A 150 -15.55 9.23 8.58
N PRO A 151 -15.91 10.07 7.60
CA PRO A 151 -16.06 11.50 7.84
C PRO A 151 -17.20 11.78 8.83
N ASP A 152 -16.96 12.73 9.73
CA ASP A 152 -18.01 13.30 10.58
C ASP A 152 -19.05 14.05 9.73
N GLN A 153 -20.15 14.49 10.36
CA GLN A 153 -21.24 15.18 9.65
C GLN A 153 -20.77 16.44 8.92
N ARG A 154 -19.86 17.23 9.50
CA ARG A 154 -19.35 18.46 8.87
C ARG A 154 -18.47 18.12 7.67
N GLN A 155 -17.63 17.10 7.79
CA GLN A 155 -16.80 16.59 6.71
C GLN A 155 -17.66 16.00 5.59
N GLN A 156 -18.72 15.27 5.90
CA GLN A 156 -19.67 14.75 4.91
C GLN A 156 -20.29 15.86 4.08
N GLU A 157 -20.79 16.93 4.69
CA GLU A 157 -21.35 18.07 3.94
C GLU A 157 -20.31 18.73 3.01
N ARG A 158 -19.06 18.85 3.48
CA ARG A 158 -17.96 19.34 2.65
C ARG A 158 -17.70 18.42 1.44
N ILE A 159 -17.68 17.09 1.67
CA ILE A 159 -17.43 16.09 0.64
C ILE A 159 -18.55 16.10 -0.41
N LYS A 160 -19.82 16.14 0.02
CA LYS A 160 -21.00 16.26 -0.86
C LYS A 160 -20.90 17.47 -1.78
N ALA A 161 -20.61 18.65 -1.21
CA ALA A 161 -20.45 19.87 -1.98
C ALA A 161 -19.30 19.77 -2.99
N ALA A 162 -18.17 19.16 -2.60
CA ALA A 162 -17.01 19.00 -3.47
C ALA A 162 -17.28 18.04 -4.65
N PHE A 163 -17.92 16.89 -4.41
CA PHE A 163 -18.31 15.97 -5.49
C PHE A 163 -19.29 16.61 -6.47
N LEU A 164 -20.24 17.40 -5.98
CA LEU A 164 -21.20 18.12 -6.81
C LEU A 164 -20.52 19.25 -7.63
N ALA A 165 -19.51 19.91 -7.07
CA ALA A 165 -18.75 20.94 -7.78
C ALA A 165 -17.95 20.35 -8.96
N LYS A 166 -17.37 19.15 -8.81
CA LYS A 166 -16.61 18.45 -9.86
C LYS A 166 -17.44 18.17 -11.12
N THR A 167 -18.76 18.08 -11.00
CA THR A 167 -19.70 17.78 -12.09
C THR A 167 -20.47 19.01 -12.57
N GLY A 168 -20.08 20.21 -12.13
CA GLY A 168 -20.75 21.45 -12.50
C GLY A 168 -22.17 21.57 -11.93
N GLY A 169 -22.43 21.00 -10.75
CA GLY A 169 -23.73 21.10 -10.08
C GLY A 169 -24.75 20.03 -10.46
N LYS A 170 -24.34 18.99 -11.17
CA LYS A 170 -25.21 17.90 -11.67
C LYS A 170 -24.86 16.56 -11.02
N GLY A 171 -25.80 15.62 -11.04
CA GLY A 171 -25.59 14.28 -10.49
C GLY A 171 -25.99 14.12 -9.04
N PRO A 172 -25.70 12.96 -8.44
CA PRO A 172 -26.04 12.66 -7.05
C PRO A 172 -25.44 13.72 -6.12
N ARG A 173 -26.32 14.49 -5.45
CA ARG A 173 -25.92 15.61 -4.58
C ARG A 173 -25.34 15.16 -3.24
N ASN A 174 -25.74 13.99 -2.76
CA ASN A 174 -25.36 13.48 -1.44
C ASN A 174 -24.25 12.41 -1.51
N THR A 175 -23.36 12.49 -2.51
CA THR A 175 -22.21 11.59 -2.61
C THR A 175 -21.22 11.87 -1.48
N ILE A 176 -20.95 10.86 -0.64
CA ILE A 176 -20.00 10.96 0.49
C ILE A 176 -18.69 10.20 0.26
N GLY A 177 -18.61 9.44 -0.84
CA GLY A 177 -17.42 8.72 -1.24
C GLY A 177 -17.68 7.83 -2.45
N CYS A 178 -16.61 7.28 -3.01
CA CYS A 178 -16.66 6.30 -4.09
C CYS A 178 -15.98 5.01 -3.64
N VAL A 179 -16.62 3.86 -3.86
CA VAL A 179 -16.09 2.55 -3.51
C VAL A 179 -15.59 1.84 -4.77
N ASP A 180 -14.45 1.18 -4.65
CA ASP A 180 -13.93 0.31 -5.70
C ASP A 180 -13.04 -0.80 -5.13
N GLY A 181 -12.85 -1.84 -5.93
CA GLY A 181 -11.85 -2.88 -5.71
C GLY A 181 -10.59 -2.61 -6.52
N SER A 182 -9.43 -3.00 -6.02
CA SER A 182 -8.22 -3.07 -6.84
C SER A 182 -7.37 -4.27 -6.47
N HIS A 183 -6.83 -4.93 -7.49
CA HIS A 183 -5.97 -6.10 -7.30
C HIS A 183 -4.55 -5.69 -6.92
N VAL A 184 -4.03 -6.29 -5.85
CA VAL A 184 -2.62 -6.22 -5.46
C VAL A 184 -1.98 -7.57 -5.78
N GLU A 185 -0.99 -7.58 -6.68
CA GLU A 185 -0.29 -8.81 -7.04
C GLU A 185 0.54 -9.32 -5.85
N ILE A 186 0.50 -10.63 -5.66
CA ILE A 186 1.23 -11.32 -4.59
C ILE A 186 1.94 -12.53 -5.17
N ASN A 187 2.94 -13.05 -4.46
CA ASN A 187 3.43 -14.38 -4.77
C ASN A 187 2.31 -15.41 -4.61
N ARG A 188 2.38 -16.47 -5.41
CA ARG A 188 1.47 -17.61 -5.33
C ARG A 188 1.44 -18.14 -3.88
N PRO A 189 0.28 -18.09 -3.19
CA PRO A 189 0.18 -18.62 -1.83
C PRO A 189 0.39 -20.14 -1.81
N ALA A 190 0.90 -20.65 -0.69
CA ALA A 190 1.01 -22.09 -0.47
C ALA A 190 -0.37 -22.74 -0.28
N GLU A 191 -1.28 -22.05 0.41
CA GLU A 191 -2.63 -22.51 0.69
C GLU A 191 -3.61 -22.00 -0.37
N SER A 192 -4.48 -22.89 -0.87
CA SER A 192 -5.55 -22.57 -1.83
C SER A 192 -5.12 -21.66 -3.01
N PRO A 193 -4.00 -21.96 -3.70
CA PRO A 193 -3.41 -21.04 -4.68
C PRO A 193 -4.37 -20.64 -5.80
N GLN A 194 -5.27 -21.54 -6.19
CA GLN A 194 -6.22 -21.32 -7.28
C GLN A 194 -7.19 -20.17 -6.98
N SER A 195 -7.56 -19.96 -5.72
CA SER A 195 -8.49 -18.88 -5.31
C SER A 195 -7.89 -17.48 -5.47
N TYR A 196 -6.57 -17.36 -5.55
CA TYR A 196 -5.92 -16.06 -5.68
C TYR A 196 -5.76 -15.60 -7.13
N TYR A 197 -6.00 -16.48 -8.11
CA TYR A 197 -5.94 -16.09 -9.52
C TYR A 197 -7.14 -15.24 -9.89
N ASN A 198 -6.87 -14.02 -10.35
CA ASN A 198 -7.90 -13.13 -10.86
C ASN A 198 -8.29 -13.47 -12.32
N ARG A 199 -9.24 -12.71 -12.87
CA ARG A 199 -9.71 -12.83 -14.27
C ARG A 199 -8.58 -12.70 -15.30
N LYS A 200 -7.52 -11.94 -14.97
CA LYS A 200 -6.31 -11.74 -15.79
C LYS A 200 -5.24 -12.83 -15.59
N LYS A 201 -5.54 -13.90 -14.85
CA LYS A 201 -4.70 -15.09 -14.63
C LYS A 201 -3.38 -14.84 -13.89
N TRP A 202 -3.35 -13.89 -12.96
CA TRP A 202 -2.24 -13.73 -12.02
C TRP A 202 -2.72 -13.72 -10.56
N PRO A 203 -1.89 -14.20 -9.61
CA PRO A 203 -2.24 -14.29 -8.19
C PRO A 203 -2.31 -12.90 -7.54
N SER A 204 -3.41 -12.61 -6.86
CA SER A 204 -3.67 -11.31 -6.23
C SER A 204 -4.55 -11.41 -4.99
N ILE A 205 -4.45 -10.38 -4.15
CA ILE A 205 -5.46 -10.07 -3.13
C ILE A 205 -6.23 -8.81 -3.53
N ILE A 206 -7.46 -8.70 -3.07
CA ILE A 206 -8.30 -7.52 -3.29
C ILE A 206 -8.07 -6.52 -2.16
N LEU A 207 -7.83 -5.27 -2.53
CA LEU A 207 -7.97 -4.08 -1.70
C LEU A 207 -9.28 -3.40 -2.12
N GLN A 208 -10.32 -3.49 -1.29
CA GLN A 208 -11.51 -2.67 -1.40
C GLN A 208 -11.28 -1.36 -0.65
N GLY A 209 -11.55 -0.23 -1.29
CA GLY A 209 -11.33 1.08 -0.72
C GLY A 209 -12.49 2.04 -1.00
N VAL A 210 -12.83 2.86 -0.01
CA VAL A 210 -13.73 4.00 -0.18
C VAL A 210 -12.91 5.28 -0.12
N CYS A 211 -13.05 6.13 -1.14
CA CYS A 211 -12.29 7.37 -1.26
C CYS A 211 -13.18 8.61 -1.23
N ASP A 212 -12.70 9.67 -0.57
CA ASP A 212 -13.36 10.99 -0.53
C ASP A 212 -13.01 11.87 -1.75
N ASP A 213 -13.49 13.11 -1.74
CA ASP A 213 -13.25 14.08 -2.82
C ASP A 213 -11.78 14.47 -3.00
N ARG A 214 -10.92 14.21 -2.01
CA ARG A 214 -9.50 14.55 -1.96
C ARG A 214 -8.59 13.34 -2.14
N ASN A 215 -9.13 12.26 -2.70
CA ASN A 215 -8.42 11.01 -2.91
C ASN A 215 -7.87 10.38 -1.61
N ARG A 216 -8.50 10.63 -0.46
CA ARG A 216 -8.15 9.99 0.81
C ARG A 216 -9.04 8.76 1.01
N PHE A 217 -8.45 7.67 1.49
CA PHE A 217 -9.20 6.49 1.87
C PHE A 217 -9.92 6.75 3.20
N ILE A 218 -11.25 6.63 3.23
CA ILE A 218 -12.06 6.75 4.45
C ILE A 218 -12.44 5.39 5.03
N ASN A 219 -12.31 4.34 4.22
CA ASN A 219 -12.45 2.95 4.63
C ASN A 219 -11.60 2.07 3.70
N VAL A 220 -10.96 1.04 4.24
CA VAL A 220 -10.23 0.03 3.46
C VAL A 220 -10.50 -1.37 4.02
N PHE A 221 -10.58 -2.34 3.13
CA PHE A 221 -10.70 -3.75 3.46
C PHE A 221 -9.82 -4.58 2.53
N ILE A 222 -8.98 -5.44 3.12
CA ILE A 222 -7.86 -6.07 2.40
C ILE A 222 -7.84 -7.57 2.68
N GLY A 223 -7.49 -8.36 1.66
CA GLY A 223 -7.05 -9.74 1.85
C GLY A 223 -7.95 -10.79 1.21
N PHE A 224 -9.06 -10.37 0.59
CA PHE A 224 -9.89 -11.29 -0.18
C PHE A 224 -9.11 -11.89 -1.35
N PRO A 225 -9.29 -13.19 -1.66
CA PRO A 225 -8.64 -13.80 -2.81
C PRO A 225 -9.04 -13.11 -4.12
N GLY A 226 -8.10 -12.98 -5.04
CA GLY A 226 -8.29 -12.31 -6.34
C GLY A 226 -9.36 -12.91 -7.25
N SER A 227 -9.86 -14.11 -6.98
CA SER A 227 -11.00 -14.69 -7.71
C SER A 227 -12.36 -14.22 -7.19
N ALA A 228 -12.43 -13.51 -6.06
CA ALA A 228 -13.69 -13.08 -5.47
C ALA A 228 -14.30 -11.91 -6.25
N HIS A 229 -15.62 -11.94 -6.42
CA HIS A 229 -16.36 -10.84 -7.05
C HIS A 229 -16.54 -9.67 -6.08
N ASP A 230 -16.58 -8.43 -6.60
CA ASP A 230 -16.74 -7.22 -5.78
C ASP A 230 -17.99 -7.22 -4.91
N ALA A 231 -19.11 -7.73 -5.43
CA ALA A 231 -20.34 -7.89 -4.65
C ALA A 231 -20.18 -8.81 -3.43
N ARG A 232 -19.33 -9.85 -3.54
CA ARG A 232 -19.01 -10.74 -2.41
C ARG A 232 -18.10 -10.04 -1.41
N VAL A 233 -17.05 -9.36 -1.90
CA VAL A 233 -16.13 -8.59 -1.06
C VAL A 233 -16.88 -7.53 -0.27
N LEU A 234 -17.81 -6.79 -0.91
CA LEU A 234 -18.67 -5.81 -0.25
C LEU A 234 -19.50 -6.42 0.87
N ARG A 235 -20.12 -7.58 0.63
CA ARG A 235 -21.02 -8.22 1.60
C ARG A 235 -20.27 -8.71 2.84
N GLU A 236 -19.06 -9.21 2.66
CA GLU A 236 -18.24 -9.76 3.74
C GLU A 236 -17.34 -8.69 4.40
N SER A 237 -17.30 -7.47 3.86
CA SER A 237 -16.53 -6.38 4.46
C SER A 237 -17.35 -5.60 5.49
N PRO A 238 -16.71 -5.02 6.54
CA PRO A 238 -17.40 -4.27 7.58
C PRO A 238 -18.29 -3.12 7.07
N ILE A 239 -17.97 -2.58 5.89
CA ILE A 239 -18.73 -1.49 5.26
C ILE A 239 -20.21 -1.82 5.08
N PHE A 240 -20.57 -3.09 4.85
CA PHE A 240 -21.95 -3.48 4.57
C PHE A 240 -22.88 -3.15 5.73
N GLU A 241 -22.39 -3.36 6.96
CA GLU A 241 -23.08 -3.05 8.19
C GLU A 241 -22.90 -1.58 8.56
N ASP A 242 -21.65 -1.09 8.52
CA ASP A 242 -21.27 0.28 8.91
C ASP A 242 -22.03 1.35 8.12
N CYS A 243 -22.23 1.17 6.81
CA CYS A 243 -22.88 2.18 5.98
C CYS A 243 -24.36 2.38 6.35
N SER A 244 -25.01 1.39 6.97
CA SER A 244 -26.38 1.57 7.45
C SER A 244 -26.49 2.70 8.48
N GLN A 245 -25.41 2.98 9.23
CA GLN A 245 -25.32 4.08 10.20
C GLN A 245 -24.54 5.28 9.63
N ASN A 246 -23.35 5.03 9.07
CA ASN A 246 -22.40 6.07 8.63
C ASN A 246 -22.84 6.77 7.33
N CYS A 247 -23.63 6.10 6.50
CA CYS A 247 -24.11 6.60 5.21
C CYS A 247 -25.57 7.08 5.30
N SER A 248 -26.12 7.25 6.51
CA SER A 248 -27.54 7.57 6.76
C SER A 248 -28.05 8.84 6.06
N ASN A 249 -27.17 9.79 5.74
CA ASN A 249 -27.49 11.03 5.02
C ASN A 249 -26.82 11.15 3.64
N GLY A 250 -26.32 10.06 3.07
CA GLY A 250 -25.58 10.09 1.81
C GLY A 250 -25.50 8.75 1.09
N TYR A 251 -24.79 8.75 -0.04
CA TYR A 251 -24.57 7.55 -0.83
C TYR A 251 -23.10 7.43 -1.20
N LEU A 252 -22.64 6.18 -1.29
CA LEU A 252 -21.44 5.82 -2.00
C LEU A 252 -21.75 5.60 -3.48
N LEU A 253 -20.76 5.81 -4.33
CA LEU A 253 -20.82 5.42 -5.74
C LEU A 253 -19.93 4.22 -5.99
N GLY A 254 -20.50 3.13 -6.51
CA GLY A 254 -19.78 1.94 -6.94
C GLY A 254 -19.92 1.70 -8.44
N ASP A 255 -19.11 0.80 -9.00
CA ASP A 255 -19.26 0.33 -10.37
C ASP A 255 -20.52 -0.52 -10.60
N SER A 256 -20.62 -1.11 -11.80
CA SER A 256 -21.69 -2.02 -12.17
C SER A 256 -21.58 -3.42 -11.58
N ALA A 257 -20.42 -3.83 -11.06
CA ALA A 257 -20.19 -5.11 -10.41
C ALA A 257 -20.75 -5.12 -8.96
N TYR A 258 -20.88 -3.95 -8.35
CA TYR A 258 -21.58 -3.80 -7.07
C TYR A 258 -23.12 -3.88 -7.19
N PRO A 259 -23.81 -4.30 -6.12
CA PRO A 259 -25.27 -4.22 -6.05
C PRO A 259 -25.77 -2.79 -5.82
N LEU A 260 -27.01 -2.52 -6.25
CA LEU A 260 -27.70 -1.28 -5.91
C LEU A 260 -28.31 -1.40 -4.50
N LEU A 261 -27.93 -0.52 -3.58
CA LEU A 261 -28.39 -0.53 -2.18
C LEU A 261 -28.90 0.86 -1.75
N PRO A 262 -29.62 0.98 -0.62
CA PRO A 262 -30.08 2.28 -0.12
C PRO A 262 -28.96 3.31 0.09
N TRP A 263 -27.73 2.86 0.33
CA TRP A 263 -26.56 3.70 0.55
C TRP A 263 -25.49 3.57 -0.56
N LEU A 264 -25.73 2.77 -1.61
CA LEU A 264 -24.78 2.53 -2.71
C LEU A 264 -25.45 2.68 -4.07
N LEU A 265 -25.02 3.69 -4.84
CA LEU A 265 -25.51 3.95 -6.19
C LEU A 265 -24.58 3.37 -7.25
N THR A 266 -25.15 2.58 -8.15
CA THR A 266 -24.45 1.95 -9.27
C THR A 266 -25.01 2.45 -10.61
N PRO A 267 -24.20 2.48 -11.69
CA PRO A 267 -24.65 2.96 -12.99
C PRO A 267 -25.74 2.05 -13.57
N TYR A 268 -26.51 2.57 -14.51
CA TYR A 268 -27.44 1.76 -15.28
C TYR A 268 -26.67 0.89 -16.29
N ARG A 269 -26.94 -0.41 -16.33
CA ARG A 269 -26.40 -1.31 -17.36
C ARG A 269 -27.10 -1.07 -18.70
N ASP A 270 -26.34 -0.97 -19.78
CA ASP A 270 -26.89 -0.84 -21.14
C ASP A 270 -27.17 -2.24 -21.70
N ASN A 271 -28.44 -2.66 -21.65
CA ASN A 271 -28.87 -3.99 -22.09
C ASN A 271 -29.32 -4.00 -23.57
N GLY A 272 -28.83 -3.06 -24.39
CA GLY A 272 -29.10 -3.02 -25.84
C GLY A 272 -30.50 -2.57 -26.24
N ARG A 273 -31.33 -2.10 -25.29
CA ARG A 273 -32.62 -1.44 -25.56
C ARG A 273 -32.45 0.07 -25.61
N SER A 274 -33.43 0.79 -26.18
CA SER A 274 -33.45 2.27 -26.16
C SER A 274 -33.22 2.79 -24.74
N PHE A 275 -32.00 3.28 -24.49
CA PHE A 275 -31.53 3.69 -23.18
C PHE A 275 -31.81 5.19 -23.01
N PRO A 276 -32.80 5.57 -22.17
CA PRO A 276 -33.28 6.95 -22.08
C PRO A 276 -32.15 7.96 -21.83
N SER A 277 -32.30 9.16 -22.38
CA SER A 277 -31.27 10.21 -22.31
C SER A 277 -30.85 10.57 -20.89
N TRP A 278 -31.80 10.57 -19.93
CA TRP A 278 -31.52 10.84 -18.52
C TRP A 278 -30.68 9.74 -17.84
N LYS A 279 -30.81 8.47 -18.25
CA LYS A 279 -29.92 7.39 -17.79
C LYS A 279 -28.49 7.58 -18.31
N LYS A 280 -28.32 8.03 -19.57
CA LYS A 280 -26.99 8.34 -20.15
C LYS A 280 -26.32 9.49 -19.39
N LYS A 281 -27.08 10.54 -19.10
CA LYS A 281 -26.60 11.67 -18.29
C LYS A 281 -26.18 11.23 -16.90
N PHE A 282 -27.01 10.41 -16.23
CA PHE A 282 -26.65 9.84 -14.93
C PHE A 282 -25.35 9.05 -14.99
N ASN A 283 -25.21 8.08 -15.89
CA ASN A 283 -23.98 7.29 -16.01
C ASN A 283 -22.75 8.17 -16.28
N LYS A 284 -22.88 9.17 -17.14
CA LYS A 284 -21.79 10.11 -17.43
C LYS A 284 -21.34 10.87 -16.17
N VAL A 285 -22.29 11.41 -15.41
CA VAL A 285 -21.99 12.20 -14.21
C VAL A 285 -21.53 11.31 -13.05
N HIS A 286 -22.12 10.12 -12.90
CA HIS A 286 -21.71 9.09 -11.95
C HIS A 286 -20.25 8.66 -12.19
N SER A 287 -19.88 8.37 -13.44
CA SER A 287 -18.50 8.09 -13.83
C SER A 287 -17.56 9.26 -13.53
N GLN A 288 -17.97 10.51 -13.82
CA GLN A 288 -17.17 11.70 -13.49
C GLN A 288 -16.86 11.84 -11.99
N GLN A 289 -17.81 11.51 -11.10
CA GLN A 289 -17.55 11.53 -9.65
C GLN A 289 -16.63 10.37 -9.24
N ARG A 290 -16.82 9.18 -9.84
CA ARG A 290 -16.02 7.98 -9.55
C ARG A 290 -14.55 8.06 -9.95
N VAL A 291 -14.17 8.96 -10.86
CA VAL A 291 -12.75 9.22 -11.17
C VAL A 291 -11.91 9.47 -9.89
N ALA A 292 -12.52 9.96 -8.80
CA ALA A 292 -11.85 10.10 -7.51
C ALA A 292 -11.28 8.77 -6.96
N VAL A 293 -12.04 7.66 -7.02
CA VAL A 293 -11.56 6.38 -6.47
C VAL A 293 -10.48 5.76 -7.37
N GLU A 294 -10.66 5.79 -8.68
CA GLU A 294 -9.65 5.34 -9.66
C GLU A 294 -8.33 6.10 -9.48
N ASN A 295 -8.41 7.43 -9.35
CA ASN A 295 -7.24 8.27 -9.07
C ASN A 295 -6.59 7.91 -7.73
N SER A 296 -7.37 7.63 -6.69
CA SER A 296 -6.84 7.29 -5.37
C SER A 296 -6.01 6.00 -5.42
N PHE A 297 -6.51 4.96 -6.07
CA PHE A 297 -5.78 3.72 -6.30
C PHE A 297 -4.53 3.92 -7.17
N GLY A 298 -4.65 4.71 -8.24
CA GLY A 298 -3.53 5.07 -9.10
C GLY A 298 -2.42 5.77 -8.34
N LEU A 299 -2.76 6.81 -7.58
CA LEU A 299 -1.84 7.57 -6.73
C LEU A 299 -1.16 6.68 -5.69
N LEU A 300 -1.93 5.82 -5.03
CA LEU A 300 -1.43 4.88 -4.02
C LEU A 300 -0.37 3.95 -4.61
N LYS A 301 -0.67 3.26 -5.72
CA LYS A 301 0.24 2.29 -6.35
C LYS A 301 1.46 2.96 -6.99
N GLN A 302 1.29 4.13 -7.59
CA GLN A 302 2.41 4.86 -8.20
C GLN A 302 3.39 5.38 -7.14
N ARG A 303 2.88 5.87 -6.00
CA ARG A 303 3.69 6.29 -4.86
C ARG A 303 4.37 5.09 -4.21
N PHE A 304 3.62 4.05 -3.86
CA PHE A 304 4.14 2.86 -3.18
C PHE A 304 4.22 1.68 -4.14
N ARG A 305 5.31 1.64 -4.93
CA ARG A 305 5.50 0.63 -5.98
C ARG A 305 5.58 -0.81 -5.46
N ARG A 306 5.75 -1.02 -4.15
CA ARG A 306 5.62 -2.35 -3.54
C ARG A 306 4.25 -2.99 -3.83
N LEU A 307 3.21 -2.20 -4.03
CA LEU A 307 1.86 -2.70 -4.31
C LEU A 307 1.68 -3.27 -5.72
N TYR A 308 2.65 -3.09 -6.62
CA TYR A 308 2.65 -3.79 -7.91
C TYR A 308 3.04 -5.26 -7.78
N LEU A 309 3.81 -5.63 -6.76
CA LEU A 309 4.09 -7.03 -6.41
C LEU A 309 4.54 -7.09 -4.95
N VAL A 310 3.69 -7.63 -4.09
CA VAL A 310 3.99 -7.82 -2.68
C VAL A 310 4.62 -9.20 -2.47
N ASP A 311 5.95 -9.19 -2.41
CA ASP A 311 6.77 -10.33 -2.02
C ASP A 311 6.84 -10.42 -0.49
N ALA A 312 5.96 -11.23 0.09
CA ALA A 312 5.83 -11.45 1.52
C ALA A 312 5.57 -12.93 1.84
N ALA A 313 5.86 -13.33 3.08
CA ALA A 313 5.80 -14.73 3.51
C ALA A 313 4.38 -15.25 3.74
N SER A 314 3.40 -14.37 3.91
CA SER A 314 2.01 -14.74 4.18
C SER A 314 1.03 -13.68 3.69
N ILE A 315 -0.23 -14.07 3.46
CA ILE A 315 -1.33 -13.15 3.14
C ILE A 315 -1.51 -12.08 4.22
N LYS A 316 -1.37 -12.46 5.49
CA LYS A 316 -1.42 -11.51 6.61
C LYS A 316 -0.37 -10.41 6.46
N GLN A 317 0.86 -10.78 6.11
CA GLN A 317 1.93 -9.82 5.88
C GLN A 317 1.66 -8.96 4.63
N CYS A 318 1.07 -9.53 3.56
CA CYS A 318 0.61 -8.74 2.43
C CYS A 318 -0.41 -7.66 2.87
N CYS A 319 -1.39 -8.04 3.70
CA CYS A 319 -2.39 -7.12 4.21
C CYS A 319 -1.77 -5.98 5.03
N LEU A 320 -0.80 -6.28 5.90
CA LEU A 320 -0.08 -5.26 6.69
C LEU A 320 0.68 -4.26 5.81
N ILE A 321 1.32 -4.75 4.73
CA ILE A 321 2.04 -3.91 3.76
C ILE A 321 1.06 -2.99 3.02
N VAL A 322 -0.05 -3.54 2.53
CA VAL A 322 -1.07 -2.77 1.81
C VAL A 322 -1.72 -1.72 2.71
N MET A 323 -2.08 -2.10 3.94
CA MET A 323 -2.66 -1.17 4.92
C MET A 323 -1.69 -0.05 5.27
N ALA A 324 -0.42 -0.36 5.54
CA ALA A 324 0.61 0.65 5.83
C ALA A 324 0.78 1.65 4.67
N ALA A 325 0.72 1.18 3.42
CA ALA A 325 0.74 2.06 2.26
C ALA A 325 -0.50 2.98 2.19
N CYS A 326 -1.69 2.47 2.51
CA CYS A 326 -2.92 3.28 2.59
C CYS A 326 -2.83 4.35 3.68
N VAL A 327 -2.31 4.00 4.86
CA VAL A 327 -2.08 4.94 5.97
C VAL A 327 -1.11 6.04 5.56
N LEU A 328 0.05 5.69 5.00
CA LEU A 328 1.02 6.67 4.53
C LEU A 328 0.46 7.56 3.41
N HIS A 329 -0.34 7.01 2.50
CA HIS A 329 -1.01 7.79 1.45
C HIS A 329 -1.91 8.86 2.05
N ASN A 330 -2.73 8.51 3.05
CA ASN A 330 -3.58 9.49 3.73
C ASN A 330 -2.77 10.54 4.50
N MET A 331 -1.71 10.14 5.21
CA MET A 331 -0.81 11.07 5.90
C MET A 331 -0.20 12.07 4.92
N CYS A 332 0.26 11.60 3.75
CA CYS A 332 0.78 12.49 2.71
C CYS A 332 -0.28 13.46 2.18
N ASN A 333 -1.54 13.04 2.04
CA ASN A 333 -2.60 13.95 1.62
C ASN A 333 -2.91 15.02 2.68
N GLU A 334 -2.83 14.68 3.96
CA GLU A 334 -3.03 15.63 5.06
C GLU A 334 -1.92 16.69 5.09
N GLU A 335 -0.67 16.27 4.92
CA GLU A 335 0.51 17.14 4.82
C GLU A 335 0.63 17.86 3.46
N ARG A 336 -0.32 17.66 2.54
CA ARG A 336 -0.30 18.20 1.16
C ARG A 336 0.95 17.82 0.38
N ASP A 337 1.52 16.67 0.69
CA ASP A 337 2.67 16.06 0.04
C ASP A 337 2.20 15.30 -1.22
N PHE A 338 1.84 16.04 -2.27
CA PHE A 338 1.37 15.50 -3.54
C PHE A 338 2.54 15.07 -4.44
N PHE A 339 2.70 13.76 -4.67
CA PHE A 339 3.77 13.24 -5.51
C PHE A 339 3.63 13.79 -6.94
N GLU A 340 4.58 14.60 -7.43
CA GLU A 340 4.44 15.33 -8.71
C GLU A 340 4.83 14.50 -9.95
N ASP A 341 5.63 13.44 -9.81
CA ASP A 341 6.13 12.59 -10.91
C ASP A 341 5.07 11.65 -11.55
N LEU A 342 3.78 11.96 -11.41
CA LEU A 342 2.66 11.07 -11.78
C LEU A 342 2.34 11.04 -13.29
N GLU A 343 3.06 11.79 -14.13
CA GLU A 343 2.53 12.11 -15.46
C GLU A 343 2.51 10.96 -16.48
N HIS A 344 3.34 9.90 -16.42
CA HIS A 344 3.53 9.04 -17.62
C HIS A 344 3.62 7.51 -17.44
N LEU A 345 2.83 6.89 -16.58
CA LEU A 345 2.61 5.43 -16.69
C LEU A 345 1.19 5.17 -17.20
N PRO A 346 1.02 4.34 -18.26
CA PRO A 346 -0.31 3.98 -18.71
C PRO A 346 -1.06 3.36 -17.54
N GLN A 347 -2.22 3.93 -17.22
CA GLN A 347 -3.20 3.27 -16.38
C GLN A 347 -3.38 1.89 -17.01
N GLN A 348 -2.96 0.82 -16.33
CA GLN A 348 -3.44 -0.49 -16.72
C GLN A 348 -4.92 -0.44 -16.45
N GLU A 349 -5.70 -0.15 -17.49
CA GLU A 349 -7.15 -0.17 -17.41
C GLU A 349 -7.53 -1.53 -16.82
N GLU A 350 -8.06 -1.52 -15.61
CA GLU A 350 -8.85 -2.62 -15.09
C GLU A 350 -10.17 -2.59 -15.90
N VAL A 351 -10.09 -2.95 -17.19
CA VAL A 351 -11.28 -3.13 -18.03
C VAL A 351 -11.97 -4.38 -17.53
N ASP A 352 -12.92 -4.16 -16.61
CA ASP A 352 -13.80 -5.20 -16.15
C ASP A 352 -14.92 -5.39 -17.18
N ASN A 353 -14.78 -6.40 -18.04
CA ASN A 353 -15.86 -6.87 -18.88
C ASN A 353 -16.78 -7.74 -18.02
N GLY A 354 -17.65 -7.10 -17.25
CA GLY A 354 -18.59 -7.75 -16.35
C GLY A 354 -19.64 -8.57 -17.09
N GLU A 355 -19.43 -9.88 -17.16
CA GLU A 355 -20.54 -10.85 -17.22
C GLU A 355 -20.74 -11.38 -15.80
N ASP A 356 -21.64 -10.75 -15.03
CA ASP A 356 -21.92 -11.14 -13.66
C ASP A 356 -23.42 -11.35 -13.43
N GLY A 357 -23.71 -12.54 -12.87
CA GLY A 357 -25.03 -13.04 -12.51
C GLY A 357 -25.75 -12.15 -11.52
N GLU A 358 -27.05 -12.03 -11.73
CA GLU A 358 -27.96 -11.19 -10.97
C GLU A 358 -28.15 -11.77 -9.56
N LEU A 359 -27.50 -11.18 -8.56
CA LEU A 359 -27.89 -11.38 -7.16
C LEU A 359 -29.06 -10.43 -6.89
N ILE A 360 -30.28 -10.96 -7.04
CA ILE A 360 -31.53 -10.25 -6.75
C ILE A 360 -31.63 -10.07 -5.23
N PHE A 361 -31.65 -8.82 -4.77
CA PHE A 361 -31.94 -8.46 -3.38
C PHE A 361 -33.43 -8.13 -3.23
N ASP A 362 -34.08 -8.61 -2.17
CA ASP A 362 -35.52 -8.44 -1.89
C ASP A 362 -36.00 -6.97 -1.76
N SER A 363 -35.10 -5.99 -1.75
CA SER A 363 -35.40 -4.55 -1.70
C SER A 363 -35.17 -3.79 -3.02
N ALA A 364 -34.94 -4.50 -4.14
CA ALA A 364 -34.54 -3.90 -5.42
C ALA A 364 -35.48 -2.79 -5.92
N GLY A 365 -36.80 -2.98 -5.79
CA GLY A 365 -37.80 -2.03 -6.30
C GLY A 365 -37.74 -0.63 -5.67
N ASN A 366 -37.41 -0.54 -4.37
CA ASN A 366 -37.29 0.75 -3.69
C ASN A 366 -35.97 1.47 -4.08
N CYS A 367 -34.87 0.73 -4.18
CA CYS A 367 -33.57 1.29 -4.53
C CYS A 367 -33.52 1.77 -5.98
N GLU A 368 -34.16 1.04 -6.90
CA GLU A 368 -34.30 1.48 -8.29
C GLU A 368 -35.11 2.77 -8.42
N SER A 369 -36.21 2.87 -7.68
CA SER A 369 -37.06 4.07 -7.65
C SER A 369 -36.28 5.28 -7.13
N MET A 370 -35.48 5.10 -6.07
CA MET A 370 -34.56 6.13 -5.55
C MET A 370 -33.56 6.58 -6.62
N ARG A 371 -32.86 5.64 -7.28
CA ARG A 371 -31.88 5.98 -8.33
C ARG A 371 -32.56 6.68 -9.53
N ASN A 372 -33.75 6.24 -9.91
CA ASN A 372 -34.52 6.88 -11.00
C ASN A 372 -34.90 8.32 -10.64
N ALA A 373 -35.37 8.57 -9.42
CA ALA A 373 -35.70 9.91 -8.94
C ALA A 373 -34.47 10.84 -8.95
N ILE A 374 -33.33 10.37 -8.46
CA ILE A 374 -32.05 11.11 -8.50
C ILE A 374 -31.67 11.42 -9.96
N ALA A 375 -31.68 10.42 -10.82
CA ALA A 375 -31.26 10.57 -12.21
C ALA A 375 -32.17 11.50 -13.02
N GLN A 376 -33.47 11.57 -12.72
CA GLN A 376 -34.40 12.45 -13.41
C GLN A 376 -34.38 13.90 -12.88
N THR A 377 -34.14 14.09 -11.59
CA THR A 377 -34.19 15.42 -10.95
C THR A 377 -32.84 16.12 -10.88
N GLN A 378 -31.73 15.38 -10.93
CA GLN A 378 -30.39 15.92 -10.64
C GLN A 378 -29.43 15.88 -11.84
N CYS A 379 -29.73 15.19 -12.95
CA CYS A 379 -28.78 14.95 -14.06
C CYS A 379 -29.08 15.67 -15.39
#